data_AF-A0A2M9R626-F1
#
_entry.id   AF-A0A2M9R626-F1
#
_cell.length_a   1.000
_cell.length_b   1.000
_cell.length_c   1.000
_cell.angle_alpha   90.00
_cell.angle_beta   90.00
_cell.angle_gamma   90.00
#
_symmetry.space_group_name_H-M   'P 1'
#
loop_
_entity.id
_entity.type
_entity.pdbx_description
1 polymer ?
#
loop_
_entity_poly.entity_id
_entity_poly.type
_entity_poly.pdbx_seq_one_letter_code
_entity_poly.pdbx_strand_id
1 'polypeptide(L)'
;MPNKKTLLAVLWNVLILIFCLINLSNIDSVQKISFPHIDKIVHFVFYTTASFLWLWALSARKKKLSGLIIILIVAGLILFGLMVEILQDVFPTRRSFEWLDVLCNTAGVITGTGICLIYRKLKPHTQ
;
A
#
# COMPACT_ATOMS: atom_id res chain seq x y z
N MET A 1 22.01 7.47 -5.00
CA MET A 1 20.90 6.95 -5.83
C MET A 1 20.01 6.04 -5.00
N PRO A 2 18.67 6.09 -5.14
CA PRO A 2 17.80 5.11 -4.49
C PRO A 2 18.17 3.70 -4.97
N ASN A 3 18.28 2.74 -4.04
CA ASN A 3 18.49 1.35 -4.42
C ASN A 3 17.27 0.81 -5.20
N LYS A 4 17.45 -0.25 -6.00
CA LYS A 4 16.37 -0.83 -6.84
C LYS A 4 15.08 -1.13 -6.04
N LYS A 5 15.22 -1.50 -4.76
CA LYS A 5 14.08 -1.81 -3.86
C LYS A 5 13.29 -0.56 -3.46
N THR A 6 13.98 0.54 -3.15
CA THR A 6 13.35 1.84 -2.87
C THR A 6 12.62 2.34 -4.12
N LEU A 7 13.22 2.20 -5.31
CA LEU A 7 12.56 2.54 -6.56
C LEU A 7 11.27 1.75 -6.74
N LEU A 8 11.30 0.43 -6.50
CA LEU A 8 10.11 -0.41 -6.59
C LEU A 8 9.00 0.02 -5.62
N ALA A 9 9.34 0.37 -4.38
CA ALA A 9 8.37 0.87 -3.40
C ALA A 9 7.73 2.20 -3.84
N VAL A 10 8.53 3.12 -4.38
CA VAL A 10 8.02 4.40 -4.91
C VAL A 10 7.11 4.17 -6.13
N LEU A 11 7.53 3.34 -7.08
CA LEU A 11 6.70 3.01 -8.25
C LEU A 11 5.38 2.37 -7.84
N TRP A 12 5.40 1.52 -6.80
CA TRP A 12 4.18 0.91 -6.28
C TRP A 12 3.24 1.96 -5.65
N ASN A 13 3.75 2.91 -4.88
CA ASN A 13 2.91 4.01 -4.36
C ASN A 13 2.33 4.88 -5.47
N VAL A 14 3.09 5.14 -6.55
CA VAL A 14 2.57 5.85 -7.73
C VAL A 14 1.46 5.04 -8.41
N LEU A 15 1.63 3.72 -8.51
CA LEU A 15 0.59 2.83 -9.03
C LEU A 15 -0.68 2.93 -8.17
N ILE A 16 -0.58 2.87 -6.85
CA ILE A 16 -1.72 3.04 -5.94
C ILE A 16 -2.45 4.36 -6.22
N LEU A 17 -1.71 5.47 -6.27
CA LEU A 17 -2.30 6.78 -6.53
C LEU A 17 -3.09 6.80 -7.85
N ILE A 18 -2.51 6.26 -8.93
CA ILE A 18 -3.16 6.22 -10.25
C ILE A 18 -4.40 5.32 -10.20
N PHE A 19 -4.28 4.09 -9.71
CA PHE A 19 -5.38 3.11 -9.75
C PHE A 19 -6.54 3.48 -8.82
N CYS A 20 -6.28 4.08 -7.66
CA CYS A 20 -7.33 4.55 -6.77
C CYS A 20 -8.08 5.75 -7.38
N LEU A 21 -7.40 6.65 -8.11
CA LEU A 21 -8.03 7.81 -8.73
C LEU A 21 -8.75 7.51 -10.06
N ILE A 22 -8.42 6.42 -10.77
CA ILE A 22 -9.13 6.05 -11.99
C ILE A 22 -10.39 5.26 -11.66
N ASN A 23 -11.53 5.68 -12.19
CA ASN A 23 -12.76 4.88 -12.14
C ASN A 23 -12.84 3.88 -13.30
N LEU A 24 -12.52 2.61 -13.02
CA LEU A 24 -12.58 1.49 -13.98
C LEU A 24 -14.00 0.98 -14.23
N SER A 25 -15.04 1.44 -13.52
CA SER A 25 -16.41 0.95 -13.71
C SER A 25 -17.03 1.32 -15.06
N ASN A 26 -16.42 2.26 -15.79
CA ASN A 26 -16.82 2.66 -17.15
C ASN A 26 -16.19 1.77 -18.24
N ILE A 27 -15.43 0.73 -17.87
CA ILE A 27 -14.82 -0.19 -18.82
C ILE A 27 -15.68 -1.46 -18.89
N ASP A 28 -16.33 -1.69 -20.02
CA ASP A 28 -17.29 -2.79 -20.23
C ASP A 28 -16.72 -4.18 -19.91
N SER A 29 -15.41 -4.39 -20.13
CA SER A 29 -14.74 -5.64 -19.80
C SER A 29 -14.58 -5.88 -18.29
N VAL A 30 -14.51 -4.80 -17.49
CA VAL A 30 -14.38 -4.86 -16.03
C VAL A 30 -15.73 -5.11 -15.37
N GLN A 31 -16.82 -4.57 -15.92
CA GLN A 31 -18.18 -4.81 -15.41
C GLN A 31 -18.58 -6.29 -15.42
N LYS A 32 -18.09 -7.07 -16.39
CA LYS A 32 -18.32 -8.53 -16.46
C LYS A 32 -17.68 -9.32 -15.32
N ILE A 33 -16.70 -8.73 -14.61
CA ILE A 33 -15.98 -9.32 -13.48
C ILE A 33 -16.41 -8.64 -12.16
N SER A 34 -17.62 -8.05 -12.10
CA SER A 34 -18.11 -7.31 -10.93
C SER A 34 -18.41 -8.23 -9.74
N PHE A 35 -17.36 -8.68 -9.07
CA PHE A 35 -17.44 -9.24 -7.73
C PHE A 35 -17.77 -8.11 -6.75
N PRO A 36 -18.76 -8.30 -5.86
CA PRO A 36 -19.04 -7.32 -4.81
C PRO A 36 -17.80 -7.07 -3.95
N HIS A 37 -17.51 -5.80 -3.64
CA HIS A 37 -16.41 -5.37 -2.75
C HIS A 37 -14.99 -5.72 -3.21
N ILE A 38 -14.79 -6.03 -4.50
CA ILE A 38 -13.46 -6.35 -5.04
C ILE A 38 -12.47 -5.18 -4.88
N ASP A 39 -12.97 -3.94 -4.95
CA ASP A 39 -12.25 -2.72 -4.66
C ASP A 39 -11.65 -2.73 -3.24
N LYS A 40 -12.41 -3.17 -2.23
CA LYS A 40 -11.93 -3.27 -0.84
C LYS A 40 -10.77 -4.25 -0.69
N ILE A 41 -10.82 -5.36 -1.44
CA ILE A 41 -9.73 -6.34 -1.51
C ILE A 41 -8.51 -5.74 -2.20
N VAL A 42 -8.70 -5.01 -3.29
CA VAL A 42 -7.61 -4.32 -4.01
C VAL A 42 -6.91 -3.33 -3.10
N HIS A 43 -7.65 -2.50 -2.35
CA HIS A 43 -7.11 -1.59 -1.35
C HIS A 43 -6.28 -2.34 -0.30
N PHE A 44 -6.82 -3.42 0.28
CA PHE A 44 -6.07 -4.23 1.23
C PHE A 44 -4.75 -4.78 0.65
N VAL A 45 -4.77 -5.35 -0.57
CA VAL A 45 -3.59 -5.93 -1.23
C VAL A 45 -2.56 -4.85 -1.59
N PHE A 46 -3.02 -3.70 -2.08
CA PHE A 46 -2.18 -2.57 -2.44
C PHE A 46 -1.36 -2.07 -1.24
N TYR A 47 -2.02 -1.82 -0.11
CA TYR A 47 -1.36 -1.30 1.08
C TYR A 47 -0.56 -2.36 1.83
N THR A 48 -0.96 -3.65 1.75
CA THR A 48 -0.13 -4.78 2.19
C THR A 48 1.20 -4.82 1.44
N THR A 49 1.13 -4.73 0.12
CA THR A 49 2.32 -4.77 -0.74
C THR A 49 3.19 -3.54 -0.54
N ALA A 50 2.59 -2.34 -0.44
CA ALA A 50 3.32 -1.10 -0.17
C ALA A 50 4.10 -1.17 1.14
N SER A 51 3.45 -1.60 2.22
CA SER A 51 4.07 -1.74 3.54
C SER A 51 5.23 -2.74 3.52
N PHE A 52 5.02 -3.91 2.91
CA PHE A 52 6.09 -4.90 2.74
C PHE A 52 7.28 -4.34 1.96
N LEU A 53 7.03 -3.67 0.82
CA LEU A 53 8.08 -3.13 -0.05
C LEU A 53 8.91 -2.04 0.65
N TRP A 54 8.27 -1.11 1.36
CA TRP A 54 8.98 -0.05 2.10
C TRP A 54 9.88 -0.61 3.19
N LEU A 55 9.36 -1.55 3.99
CA LEU A 55 10.13 -2.22 5.04
C LEU A 55 11.25 -3.06 4.44
N TRP A 56 11.01 -3.77 3.35
CA TRP A 56 12.04 -4.56 2.65
C TRP A 56 13.15 -3.68 2.06
N ALA A 57 12.80 -2.54 1.47
CA ALA A 57 13.74 -1.60 0.90
C ALA A 57 14.69 -0.99 1.96
N LEU A 58 14.16 -0.68 3.14
CA LEU A 58 14.95 -0.13 4.25
C LEU A 58 15.74 -1.20 4.99
N SER A 59 15.22 -2.42 5.06
CA SER A 59 15.93 -3.59 5.58
C SER A 59 17.22 -3.87 4.81
N ALA A 60 17.26 -3.56 3.51
CA ALA A 60 18.46 -3.71 2.70
C ALA A 60 19.57 -2.68 2.99
N ARG A 61 19.26 -1.60 3.74
CA ARG A 61 20.23 -0.54 4.05
C ARG A 61 20.70 -0.54 5.51
N LYS A 62 19.96 -1.20 6.41
CA LYS A 62 20.25 -1.17 7.85
C LYS A 62 20.29 -2.59 8.43
N LYS A 63 21.35 -2.92 9.18
CA LYS A 63 21.49 -4.19 9.92
C LYS A 63 20.32 -4.44 10.88
N LYS A 64 19.76 -3.39 11.48
CA LYS A 64 18.57 -3.43 12.36
C LYS A 64 17.53 -2.41 11.92
N LEU A 65 16.26 -2.82 11.92
CA LEU A 65 15.12 -1.92 11.77
C LEU A 65 14.73 -1.46 13.17
N SER A 66 14.78 -0.15 13.44
CA SER A 66 14.29 0.37 14.72
C SER A 66 12.76 0.42 14.71
N GLY A 67 12.15 0.27 15.89
CA GLY A 67 10.70 0.42 16.04
C GLY A 67 10.20 1.78 15.54
N LEU A 68 10.97 2.85 15.76
CA LEU A 68 10.64 4.19 15.26
C LEU A 68 10.53 4.23 13.72
N ILE A 69 11.41 3.56 12.98
CA ILE A 69 11.33 3.52 11.52
C ILE A 69 10.07 2.79 11.06
N ILE A 70 9.73 1.68 11.72
CA ILE A 70 8.50 0.92 11.41
C ILE A 70 7.28 1.81 11.64
N ILE A 71 7.22 2.50 12.78
CA ILE A 71 6.12 3.42 13.12
C ILE A 71 5.99 4.53 12.08
N LEU A 72 7.10 5.14 11.66
CA LEU A 72 7.08 6.21 10.65
C LEU A 72 6.56 5.71 9.28
N ILE A 73 6.92 4.50 8.88
CA ILE A 73 6.42 3.90 7.62
C ILE A 73 4.93 3.59 7.73
N VAL A 74 4.51 2.96 8.82
CA VAL A 74 3.10 2.61 9.05
C VAL A 74 2.24 3.88 9.08
N ALA A 75 2.62 4.88 9.88
CA ALA A 75 1.91 6.15 9.94
C ALA A 75 1.91 6.86 8.57
N GLY A 76 3.06 6.88 7.88
CA GLY A 76 3.17 7.49 6.55
C GLY A 76 2.26 6.84 5.51
N LEU A 77 2.14 5.50 5.50
CA LEU A 77 1.27 4.79 4.57
C LEU A 77 -0.22 4.94 4.91
N ILE A 78 -0.58 4.98 6.20
CA ILE A 78 -1.96 5.26 6.61
C ILE A 78 -2.35 6.68 6.21
N LEU A 79 -1.50 7.67 6.46
CA LEU A 79 -1.73 9.06 6.04
C LEU A 79 -1.78 9.19 4.51
N PHE A 80 -0.91 8.49 3.79
CA PHE A 80 -0.96 8.44 2.33
C PHE A 80 -2.30 7.86 1.85
N GLY A 81 -2.79 6.79 2.46
CA GLY A 81 -4.09 6.23 2.10
C GLY A 81 -5.24 7.16 2.39
N LEU A 82 -5.30 7.74 3.58
CA LEU A 82 -6.30 8.74 3.91
C LEU A 82 -6.28 9.93 2.92
N MET A 83 -5.10 10.40 2.54
CA MET A 83 -4.96 11.45 1.53
C MET A 83 -5.53 11.00 0.18
N VAL A 84 -5.25 9.78 -0.27
CA VAL A 84 -5.79 9.26 -1.53
C VAL A 84 -7.32 9.20 -1.51
N GLU A 85 -7.94 8.76 -0.40
CA GLU A 85 -9.40 8.77 -0.24
C GLU A 85 -9.98 10.19 -0.31
N ILE A 86 -9.33 11.15 0.33
CA ILE A 86 -9.73 12.57 0.26
C ILE A 86 -9.61 13.08 -1.19
N LEU A 87 -8.53 12.71 -1.89
CA LEU A 87 -8.33 13.14 -3.29
C LEU A 87 -9.36 12.54 -4.23
N GLN A 88 -9.86 11.32 -3.98
CA GLN A 88 -10.94 10.73 -4.76
C GLN A 88 -12.22 11.58 -4.69
N ASP A 89 -12.54 12.11 -3.51
CA ASP A 89 -13.73 12.93 -3.26
C ASP A 89 -13.59 14.36 -3.81
N VAL A 90 -12.39 14.94 -3.69
CA VAL A 90 -12.09 16.32 -4.13
C VAL A 90 -11.94 16.41 -5.65
N PHE A 91 -11.33 15.42 -6.29
CA PHE A 91 -11.13 15.43 -7.75
C PHE A 91 -12.33 14.82 -8.49
N PRO A 92 -12.59 15.21 -9.75
CA PRO A 92 -13.69 14.70 -10.56
C PRO A 92 -13.42 13.27 -11.09
N THR A 93 -13.14 12.34 -10.17
CA THR A 93 -12.78 10.94 -10.47
C THR A 93 -14.00 10.02 -10.58
N ARG A 94 -15.20 10.51 -10.22
CA ARG A 94 -16.42 9.69 -10.02
C ARG A 94 -16.22 8.58 -8.97
N ARG A 95 -15.28 8.77 -8.05
CA ARG A 95 -15.12 8.02 -6.81
C ARG A 95 -15.57 8.93 -5.65
N SER A 96 -15.85 8.35 -4.50
CA SER A 96 -16.22 9.07 -3.29
C SER A 96 -15.34 8.58 -2.15
N PHE A 97 -15.14 9.43 -1.15
CA PHE A 97 -14.47 9.02 0.08
C PHE A 97 -15.24 7.86 0.74
N GLU A 98 -14.54 6.78 1.13
CA GLU A 98 -15.14 5.65 1.84
C GLU A 98 -14.32 5.25 3.08
N TRP A 99 -14.96 5.28 4.26
CA TRP A 99 -14.32 4.83 5.50
C TRP A 99 -13.88 3.37 5.47
N LEU A 100 -14.60 2.53 4.72
CA LEU A 100 -14.23 1.12 4.57
C LEU A 100 -12.91 0.96 3.80
N ASP A 101 -12.62 1.84 2.83
CA ASP A 101 -11.32 1.83 2.15
C ASP A 101 -10.20 2.27 3.08
N VAL A 102 -10.41 3.30 3.92
CA VAL A 102 -9.45 3.68 4.97
C VAL A 102 -9.14 2.50 5.89
N LEU A 103 -10.15 1.73 6.27
CA LEU A 103 -9.99 0.53 7.11
C LEU A 103 -9.21 -0.57 6.37
N CYS A 104 -9.55 -0.85 5.12
CA CYS A 104 -8.85 -1.84 4.29
C CYS A 104 -7.39 -1.45 4.03
N ASN A 105 -7.13 -0.17 3.74
CA ASN A 105 -5.79 0.41 3.59
C ASN A 105 -4.98 0.17 4.88
N THR A 106 -5.55 0.54 6.03
CA THR A 106 -4.90 0.40 7.35
C THR A 106 -4.63 -1.06 7.70
N ALA A 107 -5.62 -1.94 7.52
CA ALA A 107 -5.47 -3.38 7.74
C ALA A 107 -4.39 -3.99 6.84
N GLY A 108 -4.30 -3.53 5.59
CA GLY A 108 -3.25 -3.90 4.66
C GLY A 108 -1.87 -3.48 5.16
N VAL A 109 -1.70 -2.23 5.59
CA VAL A 109 -0.42 -1.73 6.13
C VAL A 109 0.07 -2.57 7.31
N ILE A 110 -0.83 -2.91 8.25
CA ILE A 110 -0.53 -3.75 9.41
C ILE A 110 -0.10 -5.15 8.97
N THR A 111 -0.88 -5.77 8.07
CA THR A 111 -0.59 -7.11 7.52
C THR A 111 0.76 -7.16 6.82
N GLY A 112 1.04 -6.21 5.92
CA GLY A 112 2.31 -6.12 5.20
C GLY A 112 3.51 -5.92 6.14
N THR A 113 3.31 -5.19 7.24
CA THR A 113 4.31 -5.04 8.29
C THR A 113 4.61 -6.38 8.95
N GLY A 114 3.57 -7.10 9.39
CA GLY A 114 3.70 -8.43 9.99
C GLY A 114 4.42 -9.43 9.08
N ILE A 115 4.01 -9.49 7.80
CA ILE A 115 4.64 -10.35 6.78
C ILE A 115 6.13 -10.04 6.66
N CYS A 116 6.52 -8.75 6.57
CA CYS A 116 7.92 -8.38 6.45
C CYS A 116 8.74 -8.77 7.70
N LEU A 117 8.17 -8.58 8.89
CA LEU A 117 8.84 -8.96 10.14
C LEU A 117 9.03 -10.47 10.26
N ILE A 118 8.03 -11.27 9.85
CA ILE A 118 8.13 -12.74 9.80
C ILE A 118 9.17 -13.16 8.77
N TYR A 119 9.10 -12.63 7.55
CA TYR A 119 10.07 -12.90 6.48
C TYR A 119 11.51 -12.64 6.94
N ARG A 120 11.73 -11.55 7.68
CA ARG A 120 13.05 -11.22 8.25
C ARG A 120 13.51 -12.19 9.35
N LYS A 121 12.60 -12.73 10.16
CA LYS A 121 12.95 -13.75 11.15
C LYS A 121 13.34 -15.07 10.49
N LEU A 122 12.65 -15.43 9.41
CA LEU A 122 12.87 -16.69 8.68
C LEU A 122 14.11 -16.67 7.79
N LYS A 123 14.49 -15.50 7.25
CA LYS A 123 15.70 -15.37 6.44
C LYS A 123 16.88 -15.07 7.36
N PRO A 124 17.79 -16.02 7.65
CA PRO A 124 18.96 -15.74 8.47
C PRO A 124 19.76 -14.60 7.81
N HIS A 125 20.19 -13.63 8.63
CA HIS A 125 21.09 -12.56 8.21
C HIS A 125 22.40 -13.21 7.71
N THR A 126 22.47 -13.53 6.41
CA THR A 126 23.75 -13.78 5.76
C THR A 126 24.46 -12.43 5.74
N GLN A 127 25.48 -12.31 6.59
CA GLN A 127 26.28 -11.10 6.76
C GLN A 127 26.98 -10.70 5.46
#